data_AF-A0ABD0KII1-F1
#
_entry.id   AF-A0ABD0KII1-F1
#
_cell.length_a   1.000
_cell.length_b   1.000
_cell.length_c   1.000
_cell.angle_alpha   90.00
_cell.angle_beta   90.00
_cell.angle_gamma   90.00
#
_symmetry.space_group_name_H-M   'P 1'
#
loop_
_entity.id
_entity.type
_entity.pdbx_description
1 polymer ?
#
loop_
_entity_poly.entity_id
_entity_poly.type
_entity_poly.pdbx_seq_one_letter_code
_entity_poly.pdbx_strand_id
1 'polypeptide(L)'
;MANNTQDRDIQVAISFDTSGSMHHAIEEVRSRISQMIRQLKAGIPGIEFAVIAHGGYFDENNDYSVRGVNFTSDEEHVADFVNNVENTVGDVEPECYELMLWLVDQRLTWKSSSEKVLVVIGDSYPHALDDPQNKYGLDWKEEARRLVAKGVRVYGVQLRGHQKSTEFFLKLTGMSGGRHVQLSQCSVLPDVIMAICFRTKNEEKLQV
;
A
#
# COMPACT_ATOMS: atom_id res chain seq x y z
N MET A 1 -5.70 -16.29 36.63
CA MET A 1 -6.06 -14.96 36.13
C MET A 1 -6.01 -15.06 34.61
N ALA A 2 -7.14 -14.94 33.93
CA ALA A 2 -7.17 -14.95 32.47
C ALA A 2 -6.62 -13.61 31.99
N ASN A 3 -5.48 -13.61 31.31
CA ASN A 3 -5.05 -12.44 30.54
C ASN A 3 -6.07 -12.26 29.42
N ASN A 4 -6.98 -11.31 29.61
CA ASN A 4 -7.89 -10.87 28.58
C ASN A 4 -7.11 -9.92 27.66
N THR A 5 -6.30 -10.48 26.77
CA THR A 5 -5.67 -9.71 25.69
C THR A 5 -6.78 -9.31 24.71
N GLN A 6 -7.09 -8.01 24.67
CA GLN A 6 -7.83 -7.46 23.54
C GLN A 6 -6.93 -7.60 22.31
N ASP A 7 -7.38 -8.35 21.29
CA ASP A 7 -6.80 -8.30 19.95
C ASP A 7 -6.74 -6.81 19.54
N ARG A 8 -5.54 -6.27 19.23
CA ARG A 8 -5.44 -4.88 18.75
C ARG A 8 -6.15 -4.76 17.40
N ASP A 9 -6.87 -3.64 17.20
CA ASP A 9 -7.39 -3.26 15.88
C ASP A 9 -6.23 -3.24 14.86
N ILE A 10 -6.49 -3.71 13.64
CA ILE A 10 -5.50 -3.69 12.57
C ILE A 10 -5.95 -2.69 11.50
N GLN A 11 -5.07 -1.74 11.18
CA GLN A 11 -5.25 -0.80 10.09
C GLN A 11 -4.29 -1.14 8.96
N VAL A 12 -4.85 -1.47 7.78
CA VAL A 12 -4.08 -1.80 6.58
C VAL A 12 -4.34 -0.76 5.50
N ALA A 13 -3.33 0.04 5.20
CA ALA A 13 -3.31 0.88 4.01
C ALA A 13 -2.73 0.08 2.84
N ILE A 14 -3.39 0.09 1.69
CA ILE A 14 -2.92 -0.57 0.47
C ILE A 14 -2.75 0.49 -0.60
N SER A 15 -1.53 0.63 -1.12
CA SER A 15 -1.21 1.51 -2.24
C SER A 15 -1.00 0.67 -3.50
N PHE A 16 -1.76 0.99 -4.54
CA PHE A 16 -1.65 0.42 -5.88
C PHE A 16 -1.02 1.43 -6.82
N ASP A 17 0.08 1.04 -7.46
CA ASP A 17 0.55 1.68 -8.68
C ASP A 17 -0.46 1.39 -9.80
N THR A 18 -0.99 2.43 -10.42
CA THR A 18 -2.03 2.36 -11.45
C THR A 18 -1.54 2.77 -12.84
N SER A 19 -0.22 2.90 -13.00
CA SER A 19 0.46 3.11 -14.29
C SER A 19 0.18 1.98 -15.29
N GLY A 20 0.45 2.25 -16.57
CA GLY A 20 0.21 1.35 -17.70
C GLY A 20 0.73 -0.08 -17.49
N SER A 21 1.94 -0.20 -16.96
CA SER A 21 2.61 -1.48 -16.70
C SER A 21 1.92 -2.29 -15.61
N MET A 22 1.11 -1.64 -14.77
CA MET A 22 0.44 -2.21 -13.59
C MET A 22 -1.07 -2.44 -13.78
N HIS A 23 -1.66 -2.11 -14.94
CA HIS A 23 -3.10 -2.29 -15.20
C HIS A 23 -3.58 -3.74 -14.96
N HIS A 24 -2.83 -4.73 -15.45
CA HIS A 24 -3.17 -6.14 -15.21
C HIS A 24 -3.16 -6.53 -13.74
N ALA A 25 -2.35 -5.86 -12.91
CA ALA A 25 -2.27 -6.15 -11.49
C ALA A 25 -3.50 -5.66 -10.74
N ILE A 26 -3.94 -4.42 -11.01
CA ILE A 26 -5.14 -3.88 -10.39
C ILE A 26 -6.40 -4.60 -10.89
N GLU A 27 -6.45 -5.06 -12.13
CA GLU A 27 -7.57 -5.89 -12.64
C GLU A 27 -7.71 -7.23 -11.89
N GLU A 28 -6.61 -7.92 -11.61
CA GLU A 28 -6.64 -9.15 -10.80
C GLU A 28 -7.22 -8.88 -9.40
N VAL A 29 -6.87 -7.74 -8.81
CA VAL A 29 -7.41 -7.32 -7.50
C VAL A 29 -8.89 -6.97 -7.62
N ARG A 30 -9.31 -6.18 -8.62
CA ARG A 30 -10.72 -5.85 -8.88
C ARG A 30 -11.58 -7.11 -9.00
N SER A 31 -11.08 -8.14 -9.69
CA SER A 31 -11.81 -9.41 -9.87
C SER A 31 -12.11 -10.16 -8.56
N ARG A 32 -11.34 -9.90 -7.49
CA ARG A 32 -11.40 -10.63 -6.21
C ARG A 32 -11.64 -9.74 -4.99
N ILE A 33 -11.70 -8.42 -5.13
CA ILE A 33 -11.64 -7.48 -4.00
C ILE A 33 -12.75 -7.71 -2.96
N SER A 34 -14.00 -7.87 -3.39
CA SER A 34 -15.11 -8.11 -2.46
C SER A 34 -14.95 -9.44 -1.71
N GLN A 35 -14.46 -10.48 -2.37
CA GLN A 35 -14.16 -11.75 -1.70
C GLN A 35 -13.02 -11.60 -0.69
N MET A 36 -11.95 -10.89 -1.06
CA MET A 36 -10.80 -10.65 -0.18
C MET A 36 -11.22 -9.92 1.09
N ILE A 37 -11.96 -8.82 0.97
CA ILE A 37 -12.40 -8.02 2.12
C ILE A 37 -13.29 -8.85 3.05
N ARG A 38 -14.24 -9.63 2.50
CA ARG A 38 -15.08 -10.54 3.31
C ARG A 38 -14.25 -11.55 4.11
N GLN A 39 -13.30 -12.22 3.44
CA GLN A 39 -12.44 -13.21 4.09
C GLN A 39 -11.56 -12.58 5.17
N LEU A 40 -11.00 -11.40 4.90
CA LEU A 40 -10.18 -10.67 5.86
C LEU A 40 -10.98 -10.22 7.07
N LYS A 41 -12.19 -9.66 6.89
CA LYS A 41 -13.04 -9.27 8.01
C LYS A 41 -13.53 -10.45 8.85
N ALA A 42 -13.87 -11.56 8.21
CA ALA A 42 -14.24 -12.78 8.93
C ALA A 42 -13.06 -13.35 9.74
N GLY A 43 -11.85 -13.28 9.18
CA GLY A 43 -10.65 -13.81 9.81
C GLY A 43 -9.95 -12.85 10.77
N ILE A 44 -10.17 -11.55 10.66
CA ILE A 44 -9.56 -10.46 11.43
C ILE A 44 -10.68 -9.47 11.84
N PRO A 45 -11.46 -9.78 12.89
CA PRO A 45 -12.49 -8.87 13.37
C PRO A 45 -11.90 -7.50 13.70
N GLY A 46 -12.56 -6.42 13.26
CA GLY A 46 -12.12 -5.05 13.51
C GLY A 46 -11.07 -4.49 12.53
N ILE A 47 -10.66 -5.25 11.51
CA ILE A 47 -9.76 -4.73 10.47
C ILE A 47 -10.39 -3.56 9.71
N GLU A 48 -9.60 -2.52 9.50
CA GLU A 48 -9.94 -1.35 8.68
C GLU A 48 -8.96 -1.23 7.51
N PHE A 49 -9.48 -0.79 6.36
CA PHE A 49 -8.72 -0.61 5.14
C PHE A 49 -8.73 0.83 4.69
N ALA A 50 -7.56 1.33 4.30
CA ALA A 50 -7.41 2.50 3.45
C ALA A 50 -6.84 2.04 2.11
N VAL A 51 -7.26 2.67 1.02
CA VAL A 51 -6.76 2.33 -0.31
C VAL A 51 -6.29 3.60 -1.00
N ILE A 52 -5.11 3.51 -1.61
CA ILE A 52 -4.45 4.58 -2.34
C ILE A 52 -4.15 4.05 -3.74
N ALA A 53 -4.43 4.85 -4.76
CA ALA A 53 -3.97 4.63 -6.12
C ALA A 53 -2.99 5.74 -6.49
N HIS A 54 -1.90 5.40 -7.17
CA HIS A 54 -0.89 6.37 -7.59
C HIS A 54 -0.31 6.04 -8.97
N GLY A 55 -0.01 7.07 -9.74
CA GLY A 55 0.71 7.01 -11.01
C GLY A 55 1.84 8.05 -11.03
N GLY A 56 2.08 8.68 -12.18
CA GLY A 56 3.16 9.62 -12.41
C GLY A 56 2.69 11.08 -12.41
N TYR A 57 3.62 12.04 -12.31
CA TYR A 57 3.25 13.47 -12.35
C TYR A 57 2.71 13.92 -13.71
N PHE A 58 2.97 13.16 -14.76
CA PHE A 58 2.41 13.40 -16.09
C PHE A 58 0.90 13.15 -16.14
N ASP A 59 0.39 12.31 -15.23
CA ASP A 59 -1.02 11.93 -15.17
C ASP A 59 -1.91 13.02 -14.56
N GLU A 60 -1.36 14.04 -13.90
CA GLU A 60 -2.18 15.08 -13.23
C GLU A 60 -3.16 15.81 -14.14
N ASN A 61 -2.80 15.95 -15.41
CA ASN A 61 -3.62 16.67 -16.39
C ASN A 61 -4.61 15.75 -17.13
N ASN A 62 -4.41 14.44 -17.07
CA ASN A 62 -5.23 13.45 -17.77
C ASN A 62 -6.15 12.69 -16.80
N ASP A 63 -5.64 12.30 -15.63
CA ASP A 63 -6.31 11.48 -14.62
C ASP A 63 -6.02 11.97 -13.18
N TYR A 64 -4.91 11.54 -12.58
CA TYR A 64 -4.42 11.92 -11.24
C TYR A 64 -3.00 11.42 -10.96
N SER A 65 -2.24 12.12 -10.10
CA SER A 65 -1.00 11.56 -9.51
C SER A 65 -1.27 10.58 -8.38
N VAL A 66 -2.13 10.97 -7.42
CA VAL A 66 -2.50 10.12 -6.27
C VAL A 66 -3.94 10.39 -5.85
N ARG A 67 -4.72 9.31 -5.61
CA ARG A 67 -6.06 9.34 -5.01
C ARG A 67 -6.16 8.32 -3.90
N GLY A 68 -7.05 8.50 -2.94
CA GLY A 68 -7.26 7.50 -1.90
C GLY A 68 -8.47 7.74 -1.03
N VAL A 69 -8.90 6.67 -0.37
CA VAL A 69 -9.92 6.67 0.68
C VAL A 69 -9.28 6.36 2.03
N ASN A 70 -9.79 7.01 3.08
CA ASN A 70 -9.28 6.83 4.44
C ASN A 70 -9.76 5.49 5.02
N PHE A 71 -9.24 5.13 6.20
CA PHE A 71 -9.61 3.89 6.90
C PHE A 71 -11.11 3.75 7.08
N THR A 72 -11.63 2.62 6.64
CA THR A 72 -13.02 2.21 6.85
C THR A 72 -13.10 0.70 7.05
N SER A 73 -14.12 0.25 7.77
CA SER A 73 -14.51 -1.16 7.84
C SER A 73 -15.64 -1.50 6.87
N ASP A 74 -16.15 -0.53 6.11
CA ASP A 74 -17.19 -0.72 5.11
C ASP A 74 -16.62 -1.47 3.88
N GLU A 75 -17.15 -2.66 3.64
CA GLU A 75 -16.71 -3.51 2.53
C GLU A 75 -17.07 -2.93 1.17
N GLU A 76 -18.29 -2.40 1.04
CA GLU A 76 -18.80 -1.87 -0.22
C GLU A 76 -18.00 -0.63 -0.60
N HIS A 77 -17.72 0.26 0.35
CA HIS A 77 -16.92 1.44 0.09
C HIS A 77 -15.49 1.11 -0.40
N VAL A 78 -14.82 0.13 0.23
CA VAL A 78 -13.46 -0.26 -0.21
C VAL A 78 -13.50 -0.93 -1.59
N ALA A 79 -14.46 -1.83 -1.81
CA ALA A 79 -14.62 -2.50 -3.10
C ALA A 79 -14.97 -1.50 -4.21
N ASP A 80 -15.87 -0.55 -3.94
CA ASP A 80 -16.27 0.49 -4.88
C ASP A 80 -15.10 1.39 -5.25
N PHE A 81 -14.25 1.79 -4.29
CA PHE A 81 -13.05 2.57 -4.61
C PHE A 81 -12.12 1.79 -5.55
N VAL A 82 -11.79 0.54 -5.24
CA VAL A 82 -10.87 -0.28 -6.05
C VAL A 82 -11.44 -0.56 -7.45
N ASN A 83 -12.75 -0.82 -7.56
CA ASN A 83 -13.41 -1.10 -8.83
C ASN A 83 -13.54 0.13 -9.73
N ASN A 84 -13.64 1.33 -9.16
CA ASN A 84 -13.93 2.54 -9.92
C ASN A 84 -12.75 3.52 -10.03
N VAL A 85 -11.68 3.35 -9.25
CA VAL A 85 -10.49 4.20 -9.41
C VAL A 85 -9.91 3.99 -10.80
N GLU A 86 -9.62 5.06 -11.51
CA GLU A 86 -9.19 5.01 -12.90
C GLU A 86 -7.76 4.48 -12.98
N ASN A 87 -7.44 3.83 -14.10
CA ASN A 87 -6.06 3.53 -14.43
C ASN A 87 -5.37 4.83 -14.88
N THR A 88 -4.11 5.04 -14.55
CA THR A 88 -3.34 6.18 -15.07
C THR A 88 -2.61 5.80 -16.36
N VAL A 89 -2.08 6.80 -17.07
CA VAL A 89 -1.58 6.66 -18.43
C VAL A 89 -0.08 6.85 -18.50
N GLY A 90 0.65 5.77 -18.76
CA GLY A 90 2.07 5.84 -19.05
C GLY A 90 2.82 4.61 -18.59
N ASP A 91 3.90 4.31 -19.30
CA ASP A 91 4.89 3.29 -18.93
C ASP A 91 6.25 3.95 -18.70
N VAL A 92 6.26 5.22 -18.29
CA VAL A 92 7.47 6.03 -18.15
C VAL A 92 7.76 6.23 -16.68
N GLU A 93 8.69 5.42 -16.17
CA GLU A 93 9.27 5.60 -14.85
C GLU A 93 10.06 6.93 -14.77
N PRO A 94 10.18 7.55 -13.58
CA PRO A 94 9.69 7.14 -12.25
C PRO A 94 8.20 7.41 -12.03
N GLU A 95 7.64 6.90 -10.93
CA GLU A 95 6.25 7.14 -10.49
C GLU A 95 6.20 7.87 -9.13
N CYS A 96 5.04 8.39 -8.72
CA CYS A 96 4.87 9.28 -7.55
C CYS A 96 4.89 8.57 -6.18
N TYR A 97 5.80 7.63 -5.94
CA TYR A 97 5.90 6.92 -4.65
C TYR A 97 6.20 7.86 -3.48
N GLU A 98 7.00 8.92 -3.68
CA GLU A 98 7.30 9.91 -2.65
C GLU A 98 6.06 10.71 -2.24
N LEU A 99 5.24 11.13 -3.21
CA LEU A 99 3.98 11.83 -2.95
C LEU A 99 2.96 10.90 -2.30
N MET A 100 2.89 9.63 -2.72
CA MET A 100 2.05 8.62 -2.10
C MET A 100 2.40 8.43 -0.62
N LEU A 101 3.68 8.27 -0.28
CA LEU A 101 4.12 8.12 1.11
C LEU A 101 3.80 9.35 1.95
N TRP A 102 4.00 10.55 1.41
CA TRP A 102 3.62 11.80 2.06
C TRP A 102 2.10 11.87 2.31
N LEU A 103 1.27 11.49 1.33
CA LEU A 103 -0.19 11.48 1.50
C LEU A 103 -0.67 10.43 2.50
N VAL A 104 -0.05 9.26 2.54
CA VAL A 104 -0.31 8.22 3.55
C VAL A 104 -0.02 8.76 4.96
N ASP A 105 1.05 9.54 5.10
CA ASP A 105 1.43 10.15 6.38
C ASP A 105 0.49 11.29 6.79
N GLN A 106 0.10 12.14 5.85
CA GLN A 106 -0.61 13.38 6.11
C GLN A 106 -2.14 13.25 6.12
N ARG A 107 -2.70 12.30 5.35
CA ARG A 107 -4.16 12.21 5.14
C ARG A 107 -4.82 11.00 5.78
N LEU A 108 -4.10 9.91 6.05
CA LEU A 108 -4.69 8.76 6.72
C LEU A 108 -4.75 8.94 8.23
N THR A 109 -5.88 8.55 8.82
CA THR A 109 -6.12 8.69 10.27
C THR A 109 -5.72 7.42 11.00
N TRP A 110 -4.42 7.24 11.20
CA TRP A 110 -3.87 6.12 11.96
C TRP A 110 -4.26 6.18 13.45
N LYS A 111 -4.88 5.13 13.97
CA LYS A 111 -5.20 4.98 15.40
C LYS A 111 -3.94 4.65 16.19
N SER A 112 -3.68 5.33 17.30
CA SER A 112 -2.49 5.05 18.11
C SER A 112 -2.46 3.60 18.63
N SER A 113 -3.63 3.04 18.97
CA SER A 113 -3.80 1.69 19.51
C SER A 113 -3.77 0.57 18.46
N SER A 114 -3.78 0.87 17.17
CA SER A 114 -3.81 -0.15 16.12
C SER A 114 -2.42 -0.66 15.77
N GLU A 115 -2.37 -1.92 15.33
CA GLU A 115 -1.30 -2.39 14.46
C GLU A 115 -1.45 -1.75 13.08
N LYS A 116 -0.37 -1.15 12.57
CA LYS A 116 -0.39 -0.31 11.38
C LYS A 116 0.44 -0.93 10.28
N VAL A 117 -0.18 -1.18 9.14
CA VAL A 117 0.48 -1.78 7.99
C VAL A 117 0.23 -0.94 6.75
N LEU A 118 1.30 -0.65 6.01
CA LEU A 118 1.23 -0.13 4.65
C LEU A 118 1.72 -1.23 3.70
N VAL A 119 0.90 -1.59 2.72
CA VAL A 119 1.28 -2.47 1.61
C VAL A 119 1.45 -1.61 0.36
N VAL A 120 2.67 -1.52 -0.16
CA VAL A 120 2.98 -0.78 -1.39
C VAL A 120 3.13 -1.78 -2.53
N ILE A 121 2.33 -1.63 -3.57
CA ILE A 121 2.27 -2.54 -4.72
C ILE A 121 2.62 -1.75 -5.98
N GLY A 122 3.60 -2.22 -6.73
CA GLY A 122 4.06 -1.53 -7.95
C GLY A 122 5.29 -2.17 -8.58
N ASP A 123 5.81 -1.59 -9.67
CA ASP A 123 6.96 -2.12 -10.40
C ASP A 123 8.11 -1.12 -10.61
N SER A 124 7.88 0.15 -10.27
CA SER A 124 8.75 1.29 -10.50
C SER A 124 9.41 1.82 -9.21
N TYR A 125 9.88 3.08 -9.22
CA TYR A 125 10.60 3.75 -8.16
C TYR A 125 10.23 5.25 -8.09
N PRO A 126 10.48 5.95 -6.97
CA PRO A 126 10.13 7.37 -6.78
C PRO A 126 10.99 8.30 -7.64
N HIS A 127 10.44 9.50 -7.89
CA HIS A 127 11.24 10.61 -8.41
C HIS A 127 12.34 11.01 -7.41
N ALA A 128 13.47 11.48 -7.94
CA ALA A 128 14.55 12.01 -7.11
C ALA A 128 14.22 13.41 -6.56
N LEU A 129 14.96 13.87 -5.55
CA LEU A 129 14.78 15.21 -4.97
C LEU A 129 15.11 16.34 -5.96
N ASP A 130 16.06 16.10 -6.84
CA ASP A 130 16.51 17.04 -7.88
C ASP A 130 15.80 16.84 -9.22
N ASP A 131 14.82 15.92 -9.28
CA ASP A 131 13.99 15.71 -10.46
C ASP A 131 13.02 16.89 -10.64
N PRO A 132 13.04 17.60 -11.79
CA PRO A 132 12.10 18.69 -12.05
C PRO A 132 10.61 18.29 -11.98
N GLN A 133 10.29 17.00 -12.14
CA GLN A 133 8.92 16.49 -12.01
C GLN A 133 8.48 16.36 -10.55
N ASN A 134 9.41 16.26 -9.59
CA ASN A 134 9.10 16.24 -8.15
C ASN A 134 8.70 17.65 -7.67
N LYS A 135 7.49 18.07 -8.04
CA LYS A 135 6.96 19.43 -7.80
C LYS A 135 6.91 19.81 -6.31
N TYR A 136 6.92 18.80 -5.44
CA TYR A 136 6.80 18.96 -4.00
C TYR A 136 8.13 18.87 -3.24
N GLY A 137 9.23 18.54 -3.92
CA GLY A 137 10.55 18.40 -3.29
C GLY A 137 10.59 17.35 -2.19
N LEU A 138 9.85 16.25 -2.36
CA LEU A 138 9.69 15.20 -1.35
C LEU A 138 10.84 14.19 -1.44
N ASP A 139 11.43 13.83 -0.28
CA ASP A 139 12.34 12.69 -0.17
C ASP A 139 11.57 11.49 0.35
N TRP A 140 11.34 10.49 -0.49
CA TRP A 140 10.64 9.27 -0.12
C TRP A 140 11.21 8.60 1.14
N LYS A 141 12.52 8.74 1.41
CA LYS A 141 13.15 8.18 2.61
C LYS A 141 12.74 8.93 3.87
N GLU A 142 12.59 10.25 3.79
CA GLU A 142 12.09 11.05 4.91
C GLU A 142 10.60 10.77 5.14
N GLU A 143 9.80 10.62 4.08
CA GLU A 143 8.39 10.22 4.18
C GLU A 143 8.24 8.84 4.83
N ALA A 144 9.01 7.85 4.36
CA ALA A 144 9.01 6.51 4.93
C ALA A 144 9.43 6.52 6.41
N ARG A 145 10.45 7.30 6.80
CA ARG A 145 10.87 7.42 8.21
C ARG A 145 9.77 8.03 9.09
N ARG A 146 8.98 8.98 8.59
CA ARG A 146 7.83 9.53 9.34
C ARG A 146 6.77 8.47 9.61
N LEU A 147 6.47 7.64 8.63
CA LEU A 147 5.56 6.49 8.80
C LEU A 147 6.11 5.48 9.81
N VAL A 148 7.40 5.13 9.73
CA VAL A 148 8.05 4.23 10.68
C VAL A 148 8.02 4.80 12.10
N ALA A 149 8.24 6.10 12.28
CA ALA A 149 8.13 6.77 13.58
C ALA A 149 6.70 6.72 14.17
N LYS A 150 5.67 6.61 13.32
CA LYS A 150 4.27 6.37 13.71
C LYS A 150 3.97 4.88 14.00
N GLY A 151 4.95 4.00 13.88
CA GLY A 151 4.81 2.55 14.06
C GLY A 151 4.22 1.84 12.85
N VAL A 152 4.21 2.46 11.66
CA VAL A 152 3.72 1.83 10.43
C VAL A 152 4.76 0.84 9.90
N ARG A 153 4.34 -0.41 9.72
CA ARG A 153 5.15 -1.43 9.05
C ARG A 153 4.86 -1.46 7.55
N VAL A 154 5.89 -1.33 6.73
CA VAL A 154 5.78 -1.26 5.27
C VAL A 154 6.14 -2.59 4.63
N TYR A 155 5.20 -3.17 3.90
CA TYR A 155 5.43 -4.30 2.99
C TYR A 155 5.48 -3.80 1.56
N GLY A 156 6.39 -4.36 0.77
CA GLY A 156 6.56 -4.04 -0.63
C GLY A 156 6.24 -5.27 -1.47
N VAL A 157 5.26 -5.16 -2.35
CA VAL A 157 4.91 -6.22 -3.30
C VAL A 157 5.28 -5.72 -4.68
N GLN A 158 6.49 -6.07 -5.11
CA GLN A 158 7.02 -5.66 -6.39
C GLN A 158 6.56 -6.62 -7.49
N LEU A 159 5.86 -6.11 -8.50
CA LEU A 159 5.67 -6.84 -9.74
C LEU A 159 6.79 -6.43 -10.69
N ARG A 160 7.29 -7.36 -11.52
CA ARG A 160 8.30 -7.02 -12.55
C ARG A 160 9.46 -6.20 -11.94
N GLY A 161 9.91 -5.17 -12.66
CA GLY A 161 10.93 -4.24 -12.20
C GLY A 161 12.36 -4.61 -12.55
N HIS A 162 13.19 -3.59 -12.52
CA HIS A 162 14.63 -3.64 -12.75
C HIS A 162 15.39 -3.31 -11.46
N GLN A 163 16.73 -3.35 -11.50
CA GLN A 163 17.57 -3.17 -10.33
C GLN A 163 17.20 -1.93 -9.48
N LYS A 164 16.92 -0.79 -10.10
CA LYS A 164 16.64 0.46 -9.37
C LYS A 164 15.31 0.42 -8.60
N SER A 165 14.26 -0.18 -9.16
CA SER A 165 12.99 -0.39 -8.45
C SER A 165 13.13 -1.45 -7.36
N THR A 166 13.87 -2.53 -7.60
CA THR A 166 14.16 -3.53 -6.55
C THR A 166 14.94 -2.94 -5.38
N GLU A 167 15.94 -2.09 -5.64
CA GLU A 167 16.68 -1.37 -4.58
C GLU A 167 15.77 -0.44 -3.78
N PHE A 168 14.84 0.25 -4.44
CA PHE A 168 13.83 1.08 -3.77
C PHE A 168 12.96 0.24 -2.83
N PHE A 169 12.33 -0.84 -3.31
CA PHE A 169 11.45 -1.69 -2.49
C PHE A 169 12.20 -2.35 -1.32
N LEU A 170 13.42 -2.84 -1.54
CA LEU A 170 14.26 -3.40 -0.47
C LEU A 170 14.55 -2.37 0.61
N LYS A 171 14.93 -1.15 0.21
CA LYS A 171 15.26 -0.09 1.16
C LYS A 171 14.02 0.44 1.88
N LEU A 172 12.90 0.63 1.19
CA LEU A 172 11.63 1.07 1.76
C LEU A 172 11.17 0.12 2.87
N THR A 173 11.07 -1.17 2.55
CA THR A 173 10.60 -2.19 3.50
C THR A 173 11.60 -2.42 4.65
N GLY A 174 12.89 -2.31 4.36
CA GLY A 174 13.96 -2.42 5.36
C GLY A 174 13.88 -1.37 6.47
N MET A 175 13.39 -0.16 6.18
CA MET A 175 13.27 0.91 7.19
C MET A 175 12.32 0.55 8.34
N SER A 176 11.31 -0.28 8.09
CA SER A 176 10.30 -0.66 9.09
C SER A 176 10.46 -2.10 9.61
N GLY A 177 11.49 -2.83 9.16
CA GLY A 177 11.58 -4.29 9.37
C GLY A 177 10.47 -5.08 8.65
N GLY A 178 9.87 -4.51 7.61
CA GLY A 178 8.88 -5.19 6.79
C GLY A 178 9.52 -6.17 5.80
N ARG A 179 8.75 -6.61 4.78
CA ARG A 179 9.27 -7.52 3.75
C ARG A 179 9.00 -7.01 2.35
N HIS A 180 9.99 -7.19 1.50
CA HIS A 180 9.86 -7.12 0.05
C HIS A 180 9.51 -8.52 -0.50
N VAL A 181 8.45 -8.58 -1.30
CA VAL A 181 8.00 -9.77 -2.02
C VAL A 181 7.99 -9.43 -3.50
N GLN A 182 8.77 -10.16 -4.30
CA GLN A 182 8.76 -10.00 -5.75
C GLN A 182 7.86 -11.06 -6.38
N LEU A 183 6.98 -10.64 -7.28
CA LEU A 183 6.02 -11.49 -7.98
C LEU A 183 6.32 -11.56 -9.47
N SER A 184 6.37 -12.79 -10.00
CA SER A 184 6.51 -13.05 -11.44
C SER A 184 5.16 -13.05 -12.17
N GLN A 185 4.05 -13.16 -11.45
CA GLN A 185 2.69 -13.20 -12.00
C GLN A 185 1.74 -12.39 -11.13
N CYS A 186 0.94 -11.51 -11.75
CA CYS A 186 -0.03 -10.68 -11.03
C CYS A 186 -1.20 -11.48 -10.45
N SER A 187 -1.53 -12.66 -10.99
CA SER A 187 -2.62 -13.52 -10.50
C SER A 187 -2.47 -13.96 -9.03
N VAL A 188 -1.25 -13.91 -8.48
CA VAL A 188 -0.94 -14.28 -7.10
C VAL A 188 -1.06 -13.08 -6.15
N LEU A 189 -1.16 -11.85 -6.68
CA LEU A 189 -1.20 -10.62 -5.89
C LEU A 189 -2.33 -10.60 -4.85
N PRO A 190 -3.60 -10.97 -5.18
CA PRO A 190 -4.66 -11.05 -4.19
C PRO A 190 -4.33 -11.94 -2.99
N ASP A 191 -3.70 -13.09 -3.24
CA ASP A 191 -3.33 -14.05 -2.20
C ASP A 191 -2.19 -13.54 -1.31
N VAL A 192 -1.24 -12.80 -1.90
CA VAL A 192 -0.14 -12.16 -1.17
C VAL A 192 -0.66 -11.04 -0.25
N ILE A 193 -1.59 -10.21 -0.74
CA ILE A 193 -2.23 -9.18 0.09
C ILE A 193 -2.93 -9.82 1.29
N MET A 194 -3.72 -10.88 1.06
CA MET A 194 -4.39 -11.60 2.14
C MET A 194 -3.39 -12.20 3.13
N ALA A 195 -2.32 -12.83 2.64
CA ALA A 195 -1.29 -13.43 3.48
C ALA A 195 -0.58 -12.41 4.38
N ILE A 196 -0.32 -11.19 3.87
CA ILE A 196 0.25 -10.10 4.67
C ILE A 196 -0.71 -9.71 5.80
N CYS A 197 -2.00 -9.53 5.51
CA CYS A 197 -2.99 -9.18 6.53
C CYS A 197 -3.11 -10.26 7.61
N PHE A 198 -3.24 -11.54 7.22
CA PHE A 198 -3.33 -12.66 8.17
C PHE A 198 -2.06 -12.82 9.01
N ARG A 199 -0.89 -12.59 8.41
CA ARG A 199 0.38 -12.61 9.15
C ARG A 199 0.42 -11.52 10.21
N THR A 200 -0.01 -10.30 9.90
CA THR A 200 -0.05 -9.19 10.86
C THR A 200 -0.88 -9.57 12.08
N LYS A 201 -2.05 -10.21 11.88
CA LYS A 201 -2.85 -10.75 12.99
C LYS A 201 -2.08 -11.80 13.81
N ASN A 202 -1.35 -12.71 13.17
CA ASN A 202 -0.64 -13.77 13.88
C ASN A 202 0.59 -13.25 14.66
N GLU A 203 1.26 -12.22 14.15
CA GLU A 203 2.40 -11.60 14.85
C GLU A 203 1.97 -10.82 16.09
N GLU A 204 0.75 -10.26 16.08
CA GLU A 204 0.14 -9.64 17.27
C GLU A 204 -0.04 -10.68 18.39
N LYS A 205 -0.56 -11.87 18.05
CA LYS A 205 -0.74 -12.97 19.02
C LYS A 205 0.57 -13.53 19.60
N LEU A 206 1.70 -13.36 18.91
CA LEU A 206 3.00 -13.89 19.33
C LEU A 206 3.80 -12.90 20.19
N GLN A 207 3.37 -11.65 20.30
CA GLN A 207 4.00 -10.63 21.15
C GLN A 207 3.48 -10.64 22.60
N VAL A 208 2.84 -11.74 23.01
CA VAL A 208 2.22 -11.96 24.34
C VAL A 208 3.10 -12.84 25.22
#